data_AF-A0A8D9VUT7-F1
#
_entry.id   AF-A0A8D9VUT7-F1
#
_cell.length_a   1.000
_cell.length_b   1.000
_cell.length_c   1.000
_cell.angle_alpha   90.00
_cell.angle_beta   90.00
_cell.angle_gamma   90.00
#
_symmetry.space_group_name_H-M   'P 1'
#
loop_
_entity.id
_entity.type
_entity.pdbx_description
1 polymer ?
#
loop_
_entity_poly.entity_id
_entity_poly.type
_entity_poly.pdbx_seq_one_letter_code
_entity_poly.pdbx_strand_id
1 'polypeptide(L)' 'MAKAFGGDNYFVSNYDEMKNVFARAVDSERPNIINVQIAPSMGKESGLIGNLNPKLNL' A
#
# COMPACT_ATOMS: atom_id res chain seq x y z
N MET A 1 8.56 -7.98 -7.50
CA MET A 1 7.89 -9.29 -7.60
C MET A 1 7.04 -9.42 -8.87
N ALA A 2 6.17 -8.47 -9.21
CA ALA A 2 5.31 -8.62 -10.40
C ALA A 2 6.11 -8.82 -11.72
N LYS A 3 7.33 -8.27 -11.82
CA LYS A 3 8.19 -8.36 -13.01
C LYS A 3 8.61 -9.78 -13.33
N ALA A 4 8.72 -10.63 -12.31
CA ALA A 4 8.98 -12.06 -12.49
C ALA A 4 7.79 -12.81 -13.11
N PHE A 5 6.59 -12.23 -13.08
CA PHE A 5 5.33 -12.80 -13.57
C PHE A 5 4.71 -11.96 -14.70
N GLY A 6 5.52 -11.16 -15.39
CA GLY A 6 5.08 -10.33 -16.52
C GLY A 6 4.32 -9.06 -16.13
N GLY A 7 4.30 -8.67 -14.86
CA GLY A 7 3.70 -7.41 -14.39
C GLY A 7 4.70 -6.28 -14.12
N ASP A 8 4.22 -5.07 -13.87
CA ASP A 8 5.09 -3.93 -13.53
C ASP A 8 5.24 -3.76 -12.02
N ASN A 9 6.39 -3.21 -11.59
CA ASN A 9 6.63 -2.87 -10.19
C ASN A 9 7.07 -1.42 -10.08
N TYR A 10 6.47 -0.69 -9.15
CA TYR A 10 6.77 0.69 -8.87
C TYR A 10 7.09 0.86 -7.39
N PHE A 11 7.91 1.87 -7.08
CA PHE A 11 8.10 2.38 -5.74
C PHE A 11 7.77 3.88 -5.77
N VAL A 12 6.98 4.35 -4.82
CA VAL A 12 6.57 5.76 -4.71
C VAL A 12 6.69 6.23 -3.28
N SER A 13 7.11 7.47 -3.10
CA SER A 13 7.43 8.06 -1.78
C SER A 13 6.50 9.19 -1.37
N ASN A 14 5.65 9.65 -2.28
CA ASN A 14 4.67 10.70 -2.05
C ASN A 14 3.36 10.46 -2.80
N TYR A 15 2.34 11.25 -2.46
CA TYR A 15 0.99 11.09 -2.98
C TYR A 15 0.88 11.37 -4.49
N ASP A 16 1.57 12.38 -5.01
CA ASP A 16 1.47 12.75 -6.42
C ASP A 16 2.09 11.66 -7.31
N GLU A 17 3.23 11.11 -6.91
CA GLU A 17 3.82 9.92 -7.54
C GLU A 17 2.86 8.74 -7.53
N MET A 18 2.27 8.45 -6.36
CA MET A 18 1.33 7.34 -6.19
C MET A 18 0.13 7.50 -7.14
N LYS A 19 -0.48 8.69 -7.19
CA LYS A 19 -1.64 8.97 -8.04
C LYS A 19 -1.31 8.80 -9.53
N ASN A 20 -0.16 9.31 -9.97
CA ASN A 20 0.27 9.20 -11.36
C ASN A 20 0.60 7.75 -11.75
N VAL A 21 1.30 7.02 -10.88
CA VAL A 21 1.63 5.61 -11.10
C VAL A 21 0.36 4.74 -11.09
N PHE A 22 -0.59 5.04 -10.20
CA PHE A 22 -1.87 4.33 -10.15
C PHE A 22 -2.63 4.46 -11.47
N ALA A 23 -2.74 5.67 -12.04
CA ALA A 23 -3.39 5.87 -13.33
C ALA A 23 -2.73 5.01 -14.43
N ARG A 24 -1.39 5.05 -14.53
CA ARG A 24 -0.65 4.23 -15.51
C ARG A 24 -0.82 2.72 -15.30
N ALA A 25 -0.89 2.27 -14.05
CA ALA A 25 -1.07 0.87 -13.72
C ALA A 25 -2.48 0.38 -14.09
N VAL A 26 -3.50 1.23 -13.95
CA VAL A 26 -4.86 0.93 -14.41
C VAL A 26 -4.90 0.87 -15.94
N ASP A 27 -4.33 1.89 -16.61
CA ASP A 27 -4.30 1.97 -18.07
C ASP A 27 -3.49 0.84 -18.73
N SER A 28 -2.57 0.20 -18.00
CA SER A 28 -1.72 -0.86 -18.55
C SER A 28 -2.43 -2.21 -18.71
N GLU A 29 -3.59 -2.42 -18.08
CA GLU A 29 -4.35 -3.68 -18.09
C GLU A 29 -3.52 -4.92 -17.68
N ARG A 30 -2.45 -4.71 -16.93
CA ARG A 30 -1.50 -5.75 -16.50
C ARG A 30 -1.57 -5.97 -14.99
N PRO A 31 -1.06 -7.11 -14.49
CA PRO A 31 -0.74 -7.24 -13.08
C PRO A 31 0.30 -6.19 -12.66
N ASN A 32 0.02 -5.43 -11.61
CA ASN A 32 0.89 -4.36 -11.13
C ASN A 32 1.11 -4.47 -9.61
N ILE A 33 2.30 -4.14 -9.12
CA ILE A 33 2.58 -3.90 -7.69
C ILE A 33 3.12 -2.48 -7.52
N ILE A 34 2.48 -1.70 -6.66
CA ILE A 34 2.95 -0.36 -6.29
C ILE A 34 3.35 -0.41 -4.81
N ASN A 35 4.65 -0.33 -4.54
CA ASN A 35 5.19 -0.24 -3.19
C ASN A 35 5.15 1.22 -2.72
N VAL A 36 4.12 1.57 -1.95
CA VAL A 36 3.93 2.92 -1.41
C VAL A 36 4.63 3.03 -0.07
N GLN A 37 5.55 3.98 0.06
CA GLN A 37 6.21 4.25 1.33
C GLN A 37 5.23 4.85 2.33
N ILE A 38 5.11 4.22 3.51
CA ILE A 38 4.32 4.70 4.64
C ILE A 38 5.26 4.83 5.84
N ALA A 39 5.11 5.91 6.62
CA ALA A 39 5.89 6.08 7.84
C ALA A 39 5.53 4.97 8.85
N PRO A 40 6.51 4.31 9.51
CA PRO A 40 6.22 3.19 10.42
C PRO A 40 5.33 3.55 11.62
N SER A 41 5.30 4.83 12.01
CA SER A 41 4.44 5.35 13.08
C SER A 41 3.00 5.63 12.63
N MET A 42 2.69 5.50 11.34
CA MET A 42 1.36 5.75 10.80
C MET A 42 0.48 4.52 10.95
N GLY A 43 -0.76 4.77 11.36
CA GLY A 43 -1.73 3.74 11.68
C GLY A 43 -1.93 3.59 13.19
N LYS A 44 -3.04 2.99 13.56
CA LYS A 44 -3.34 2.56 14.93
C LYS A 44 -3.70 1.08 14.87
N GLU A 45 -3.38 0.35 15.93
CA GLU A 45 -3.89 -1.02 16.08
C GLU A 45 -5.40 -1.02 15.93
N SER A 46 -5.91 -1.85 15.01
CA SER A 46 -7.33 -1.95 14.67
C SER A 46 -7.98 -0.66 14.15
N GLY A 47 -7.20 0.36 13.79
CA GLY A 47 -7.70 1.61 13.20
C GLY A 47 -8.76 2.28 14.09
N LEU A 48 -9.94 2.51 13.52
CA LEU A 48 -11.06 3.15 14.23
C LEU A 48 -11.75 2.21 15.25
N ILE A 49 -11.59 0.90 15.13
CA ILE A 49 -12.26 -0.11 15.96
C ILE A 49 -11.39 -0.63 17.10
N GLY A 50 -10.36 0.13 17.50
CA GLY A 50 -9.49 -0.25 18.63
C GLY A 50 -10.22 -0.43 19.95
N ASN A 51 -11.43 0.11 20.09
CA ASN A 51 -12.31 -0.14 21.23
C ASN A 51 -12.78 -1.62 21.35
N LEU A 52 -12.65 -2.40 20.27
CA LEU A 52 -12.98 -3.83 20.26
C LEU A 52 -11.77 -4.73 20.53
N ASN A 53 -10.59 -4.14 20.77
CA ASN A 53 -9.39 -4.94 21.04
C ASN A 53 -9.55 -5.72 22.34
N PRO A 54 -9.06 -6.99 22.38
CA PRO A 54 -9.05 -7.76 23.61
C PRO A 54 -8.23 -7.02 24.66
N LYS A 55 -8.72 -7.01 25.90
CA LYS A 55 -7.91 -6.54 27.02
C LYS A 55 -6.82 -7.57 27.26
N LEU A 56 -5.60 -7.22 26.87
CA LEU A 56 -4.42 -7.97 27.25
C LEU A 56 -4.21 -7.77 28.75
N ASN A 57 -4.52 -8.80 29.55
CA ASN A 57 -4.03 -8.86 30.94
C ASN A 57 -2.57 -9.31 30.87
N LEU A 58 -1.67 -8.36 30.69
CA LEU A 58 -0.21 -8.53 30.78
C LEU A 58 0.27 -8.27 32.21
#